data_AF-A0A1W1XFT2-F1
#
_entry.id   AF-A0A1W1XFT2-F1
#
_cell.length_a   1.000
_cell.length_b   1.000
_cell.length_c   1.000
_cell.angle_alpha   90.00
_cell.angle_beta   90.00
_cell.angle_gamma   90.00
#
_symmetry.space_group_name_H-M   'P 1'
#
loop_
_entity.id
_entity.type
_entity.pdbx_description
1 polymer ?
#
loop_
_entity_poly.entity_id
_entity_poly.type
_entity_poly.pdbx_seq_one_letter_code
_entity_poly.pdbx_strand_id
1 'polypeptide(L)'
;MISLAFSTHRTEVLPAVEELMATHQMVVLEEPPHPSFQAMLDGRMDVQEYLEETEYEFPVFAQASCRLYRRLYEAGIEIVQVEPYLEALVALHEFFAEGGDSSALAPESLEARVHKVERRAFGTLLNYYRRSMDGDFPSVVQAVKDFARADAVRIKLRDAMRARAVARLARRTGRLYVEAGYIHWALYTDLRKEVEDPSRVRALWPLEALARRLVGKKQVLGPGDLLTLCYVFHPRWEGAKADELAAKSLIYVKLLEKKEMAPGRIRAPHLWDEARAWRAVRPLGYEECRLLWPEVRRASTAQAWKAVRRFLERRKG
;
A
#
# COMPACT_ATOMS: atom_id res chain seq x y z
N MET A 1 -21.87 -10.81 -4.88
CA MET A 1 -20.50 -10.72 -5.39
C MET A 1 -19.80 -9.58 -4.67
N ILE A 2 -18.61 -9.84 -4.15
CA ILE A 2 -17.74 -8.85 -3.51
C ILE A 2 -16.41 -8.90 -4.25
N SER A 3 -16.08 -7.85 -4.98
CA SER A 3 -14.84 -7.73 -5.74
C SER A 3 -13.85 -6.94 -4.92
N LEU A 4 -12.86 -7.64 -4.35
CA LEU A 4 -11.73 -7.03 -3.68
C LEU A 4 -10.65 -6.75 -4.71
N ALA A 5 -10.52 -5.49 -5.11
CA ALA A 5 -9.62 -5.07 -6.16
C ALA A 5 -8.29 -4.61 -5.57
N PHE A 6 -7.27 -5.42 -5.82
CA PHE A 6 -5.89 -5.14 -5.43
C PHE A 6 -5.25 -4.22 -6.46
N SER A 7 -4.97 -2.99 -6.06
CA SER A 7 -4.44 -1.96 -6.95
C SER A 7 -3.43 -1.04 -6.23
N THR A 8 -2.97 -0.03 -6.95
CA THR A 8 -2.06 1.02 -6.44
C THR A 8 -2.70 2.37 -6.67
N HIS A 9 -2.35 3.36 -5.84
CA HIS A 9 -2.73 4.77 -6.02
C HIS A 9 -2.00 5.43 -7.19
N ARG A 10 -2.20 4.91 -8.41
CA ARG A 10 -1.57 5.36 -9.66
C ARG A 10 -2.64 5.61 -10.71
N THR A 11 -2.54 6.74 -11.41
CA THR A 11 -3.53 7.16 -12.43
C THR A 11 -3.75 6.13 -13.54
N GLU A 12 -2.72 5.36 -13.90
CA GLU A 12 -2.80 4.27 -14.88
C GLU A 12 -3.77 3.12 -14.54
N VAL A 13 -4.15 2.99 -13.27
CA VAL A 13 -5.12 1.99 -12.80
C VAL A 13 -6.55 2.43 -13.12
N LEU A 14 -6.82 3.74 -13.15
CA LEU A 14 -8.16 4.31 -13.14
C LEU A 14 -9.10 3.79 -14.24
N PRO A 15 -8.67 3.66 -15.52
CA PRO A 15 -9.55 3.11 -16.55
C PRO A 15 -10.03 1.68 -16.24
N ALA A 16 -9.13 0.83 -15.74
CA ALA A 16 -9.45 -0.55 -15.44
C ALA A 16 -10.35 -0.69 -14.20
N VAL A 17 -10.18 0.18 -13.19
CA VAL A 17 -11.08 0.17 -12.02
C VAL A 17 -12.42 0.82 -12.32
N GLU A 18 -12.50 1.83 -13.17
CA GLU A 18 -13.78 2.42 -13.63
C GLU A 18 -14.68 1.37 -14.27
N GLU A 19 -14.13 0.58 -15.21
CA GLU A 19 -14.85 -0.54 -15.84
C GLU A 19 -15.36 -1.56 -14.80
N LEU A 20 -14.55 -1.88 -13.80
CA LEU A 20 -14.93 -2.82 -12.74
C LEU A 20 -16.00 -2.21 -11.81
N MET A 21 -15.78 -1.00 -11.31
CA MET A 21 -16.68 -0.29 -10.40
C MET A 21 -18.06 -0.10 -11.02
N ALA A 22 -18.14 0.23 -12.31
CA ALA A 22 -19.39 0.42 -13.05
C ALA A 22 -20.31 -0.82 -13.07
N THR A 23 -19.79 -2.01 -12.79
CA THR A 23 -20.58 -3.25 -12.70
C THR A 23 -21.16 -3.53 -11.31
N HIS A 24 -20.85 -2.67 -10.33
CA HIS A 24 -21.25 -2.82 -8.93
C HIS A 24 -22.30 -1.79 -8.53
N GLN A 25 -22.97 -2.04 -7.40
CA GLN A 25 -23.98 -1.13 -6.84
C GLN A 25 -23.36 -0.20 -5.80
N MET A 26 -22.27 -0.63 -5.18
CA MET A 26 -21.55 0.12 -4.16
C MET A 26 -20.05 -0.05 -4.35
N VAL A 27 -19.31 1.04 -4.16
CA VAL A 27 -17.86 1.13 -4.16
C VAL A 27 -17.40 1.53 -2.77
N VAL A 28 -16.49 0.73 -2.20
CA VAL A 28 -15.88 0.97 -0.89
C VAL A 28 -14.44 1.42 -1.09
N LEU A 29 -14.17 2.67 -0.74
CA LEU A 29 -12.86 3.30 -0.88
C LEU A 29 -11.93 2.95 0.29
N GLU A 30 -10.62 3.01 0.04
CA GLU A 30 -9.57 2.87 1.07
C GLU A 30 -9.23 4.21 1.71
N GLU A 31 -10.24 4.88 2.26
CA GLU A 31 -10.11 6.20 2.88
C GLU A 31 -11.00 6.29 4.12
N PRO A 32 -10.61 7.07 5.15
CA PRO A 32 -11.51 7.36 6.26
C PRO A 32 -12.65 8.28 5.77
N PRO A 33 -13.85 8.21 6.38
CA PRO A 33 -14.92 9.15 6.11
C PRO A 33 -14.48 10.61 6.28
N HIS A 34 -14.78 11.45 5.29
CA HIS A 34 -14.55 12.88 5.33
C HIS A 34 -15.88 13.66 5.29
N PRO A 35 -16.11 14.66 6.17
CA PRO A 35 -17.37 15.40 6.22
C PRO A 35 -17.78 16.04 4.89
N SER A 36 -16.82 16.56 4.14
CA SER A 36 -17.04 17.22 2.85
C SER A 36 -17.16 16.27 1.66
N PHE A 37 -16.94 14.95 1.85
CA PHE A 37 -16.94 13.98 0.76
C PHE A 37 -18.26 13.94 -0.01
N GLN A 38 -19.38 13.98 0.69
CA GLN A 38 -20.70 13.99 0.05
C GLN A 38 -20.94 15.27 -0.77
N ALA A 39 -20.53 16.43 -0.26
CA ALA A 39 -20.61 17.68 -1.00
C ALA A 39 -19.75 17.65 -2.27
N MET A 40 -18.58 17.00 -2.19
CA MET A 40 -17.73 16.74 -3.35
C MET A 40 -18.43 15.81 -4.35
N LEU A 41 -19.03 14.69 -3.92
CA LEU A 41 -19.72 13.77 -4.82
C LEU A 41 -20.93 14.43 -5.52
N ASP A 42 -21.72 15.21 -4.80
CA ASP A 42 -22.91 15.91 -5.32
C ASP A 42 -22.56 17.11 -6.23
N GLY A 43 -21.27 17.45 -6.37
CA GLY A 43 -20.83 18.63 -7.12
C GLY A 43 -21.12 19.97 -6.43
N ARG A 44 -21.48 19.96 -5.14
CA ARG A 44 -21.73 21.17 -4.33
C ARG A 44 -20.45 21.85 -3.82
N MET A 45 -19.34 21.12 -3.79
CA MET A 45 -17.98 21.59 -3.49
C MET A 45 -17.10 21.26 -4.69
N ASP A 46 -16.08 22.07 -5.02
CA ASP A 46 -15.17 21.69 -6.13
C ASP A 46 -14.23 20.53 -5.74
N VAL A 47 -13.74 19.76 -6.72
CA VAL A 47 -12.75 18.70 -6.42
C VAL A 47 -11.50 19.30 -5.82
N GLN A 48 -11.02 20.44 -6.33
CA GLN A 48 -9.80 21.06 -5.82
C GLN A 48 -9.99 21.57 -4.39
N GLU A 49 -11.13 22.20 -4.10
CA GLU A 49 -11.50 22.64 -2.76
C GLU A 49 -11.52 21.46 -1.77
N TYR A 50 -12.16 20.35 -2.13
CA TYR A 50 -12.14 19.12 -1.32
C TYR A 50 -10.71 18.58 -1.08
N LEU A 51 -9.85 18.64 -2.10
CA LEU A 51 -8.47 18.19 -2.00
C LEU A 51 -7.57 19.14 -1.19
N GLU A 52 -7.96 20.39 -1.00
CA GLU A 52 -7.23 21.34 -0.15
C GLU A 52 -7.49 21.07 1.34
N GLU A 53 -8.62 20.44 1.68
CA GLU A 53 -8.96 20.01 3.06
C GLU A 53 -8.26 18.70 3.46
N THR A 54 -7.58 18.03 2.54
CA THR A 54 -7.06 16.67 2.71
C THR A 54 -5.59 16.55 2.28
N GLU A 55 -4.80 15.78 3.03
CA GLU A 55 -3.38 15.56 2.69
C GLU A 55 -3.21 14.25 1.90
N TYR A 56 -3.13 14.36 0.56
CA TYR A 56 -2.88 13.21 -0.31
C TYR A 56 -1.43 13.14 -0.81
N GLU A 57 -0.81 11.96 -0.71
CA GLU A 57 0.55 11.70 -1.23
C GLU A 57 0.65 11.72 -2.77
N PHE A 58 -0.46 11.49 -3.46
CA PHE A 58 -0.55 11.39 -4.93
C PHE A 58 -1.62 12.34 -5.48
N PRO A 59 -1.34 13.65 -5.61
CA PRO A 59 -2.35 14.65 -5.93
C PRO A 59 -2.97 14.47 -7.32
N VAL A 60 -2.22 14.01 -8.32
CA VAL A 60 -2.77 13.80 -9.67
C VAL A 60 -3.73 12.61 -9.66
N PHE A 61 -3.36 11.52 -8.99
CA PHE A 61 -4.23 10.37 -8.75
C PHE A 61 -5.47 10.75 -7.95
N ALA A 62 -5.33 11.48 -6.84
CA ALA A 62 -6.45 11.87 -5.98
C ALA A 62 -7.48 12.72 -6.77
N GLN A 63 -7.02 13.69 -7.55
CA GLN A 63 -7.89 14.50 -8.41
C GLN A 63 -8.60 13.66 -9.48
N ALA A 64 -7.88 12.77 -10.15
CA ALA A 64 -8.48 11.92 -11.17
C ALA A 64 -9.49 10.92 -10.57
N SER A 65 -9.21 10.42 -9.36
CA SER A 65 -10.09 9.51 -8.61
C SER A 65 -11.36 10.21 -8.15
N CYS A 66 -11.28 11.41 -7.57
CA CYS A 66 -12.46 12.19 -7.20
C CYS A 66 -13.38 12.45 -8.40
N ARG A 67 -12.80 12.80 -9.56
CA ARG A 67 -13.57 12.96 -10.82
C ARG A 67 -14.22 11.66 -11.28
N LEU A 68 -13.55 10.52 -11.12
CA LEU A 68 -14.12 9.20 -11.39
C LEU A 68 -15.30 8.92 -10.44
N TYR A 69 -15.11 9.14 -9.14
CA TYR A 69 -16.13 8.92 -8.12
C TYR A 69 -17.38 9.76 -8.40
N ARG A 70 -17.25 11.03 -8.78
CA ARG A 70 -18.40 11.84 -9.25
C ARG A 70 -19.18 11.20 -10.38
N ARG A 71 -18.50 10.77 -11.45
CA ARG A 71 -19.16 10.13 -12.60
C ARG A 71 -19.89 8.84 -12.20
N LEU A 72 -19.28 8.03 -11.35
CA LEU A 72 -19.89 6.80 -10.85
C LEU A 72 -21.10 7.10 -9.96
N TYR A 73 -20.99 8.11 -9.11
CA TYR A 73 -22.08 8.56 -8.24
C TYR A 73 -23.26 9.13 -9.04
N GLU A 74 -23.01 9.97 -10.04
CA GLU A 74 -24.01 10.46 -11.01
C GLU A 74 -24.69 9.31 -11.78
N ALA A 75 -23.96 8.21 -12.02
CA ALA A 75 -24.51 6.99 -12.61
C ALA A 75 -25.30 6.11 -11.62
N GLY A 76 -25.50 6.56 -10.38
CA GLY A 76 -26.30 5.90 -9.35
C GLY A 76 -25.55 4.85 -8.53
N ILE A 77 -24.22 4.85 -8.55
CA ILE A 77 -23.40 3.96 -7.73
C ILE A 77 -23.17 4.60 -6.35
N GLU A 78 -23.47 3.85 -5.29
CA GLU A 78 -23.19 4.30 -3.91
C GLU A 78 -21.67 4.27 -3.67
N ILE A 79 -21.09 5.38 -3.21
CA ILE A 79 -19.65 5.46 -2.92
C ILE A 79 -19.47 5.76 -1.44
N VAL A 80 -18.74 4.89 -0.74
CA VAL A 80 -18.54 5.00 0.70
C VAL A 80 -17.06 4.88 1.06
N GLN A 81 -16.61 5.74 1.97
CA GLN A 81 -15.28 5.70 2.57
C GLN A 81 -15.32 4.77 3.78
N VAL A 82 -14.46 3.75 3.81
CA VAL A 82 -14.41 2.75 4.89
C VAL A 82 -12.97 2.41 5.19
N GLU A 83 -12.42 3.08 6.19
CA GLU A 83 -11.10 2.78 6.73
C GLU A 83 -11.07 3.01 8.25
N PRO A 84 -11.65 2.07 9.03
CA PRO A 84 -11.81 2.24 10.48
C PRO A 84 -10.50 2.39 11.24
N TYR A 85 -9.40 1.90 10.67
CA TYR A 85 -8.08 2.07 11.26
C TYR A 85 -7.61 3.53 11.17
N LEU A 86 -7.82 4.18 10.02
CA LEU A 86 -7.49 5.60 9.85
C LEU A 86 -8.47 6.49 10.63
N GLU A 87 -9.75 6.12 10.73
CA GLU A 87 -10.70 6.79 11.63
C GLU A 87 -10.22 6.81 13.07
N ALA A 88 -9.77 5.66 13.59
CA ALA A 88 -9.19 5.57 14.93
C ALA A 88 -7.92 6.41 15.08
N LEU A 89 -7.13 6.56 14.01
CA LEU A 89 -5.94 7.41 14.04
C LEU A 89 -6.27 8.90 14.10
N VAL A 90 -7.26 9.36 13.32
CA VAL A 90 -7.76 10.74 13.38
C VAL A 90 -8.24 11.05 14.79
N ALA A 91 -9.07 10.18 15.37
CA ALA A 91 -9.56 10.33 16.74
C ALA A 91 -8.41 10.37 17.79
N LEU A 92 -7.38 9.55 17.61
CA LEU A 92 -6.19 9.58 18.48
C LEU A 92 -5.42 10.90 18.35
N HIS A 93 -5.27 11.44 17.14
CA HIS A 93 -4.59 12.72 16.93
C HIS A 93 -5.35 13.87 17.58
N GLU A 94 -6.68 13.92 17.44
CA GLU A 94 -7.54 14.89 18.11
C GLU A 94 -7.42 14.79 19.63
N PHE A 95 -7.54 13.56 20.17
CA PHE A 95 -7.39 13.30 21.60
C PHE A 95 -6.05 13.80 22.16
N PHE A 96 -4.94 13.57 21.46
CA PHE A 96 -3.63 14.08 21.90
C PHE A 96 -3.48 15.59 21.71
N ALA A 97 -4.06 16.17 20.66
CA ALA A 97 -4.05 17.62 20.43
C ALA A 97 -4.81 18.40 21.51
N GLU A 98 -5.86 17.79 22.08
CA GLU A 98 -6.62 18.32 23.22
C GLU A 98 -5.92 18.12 24.58
N GLY A 99 -4.71 17.56 24.59
CA GLY A 99 -3.91 17.34 25.80
C GLY A 99 -4.14 16.00 26.50
N GLY A 100 -4.82 15.06 25.83
CA GLY A 100 -4.95 13.69 26.31
C GLY A 100 -3.60 12.99 26.45
N ASP A 101 -3.52 12.00 27.35
CA ASP A 101 -2.33 11.16 27.52
C ASP A 101 -2.64 9.69 27.20
N SER A 102 -1.63 8.99 26.71
CA SER A 102 -1.70 7.57 26.36
C SER A 102 -2.11 6.67 27.53
N SER A 103 -1.86 7.06 28.79
CA SER A 103 -2.31 6.31 29.97
C SER A 103 -3.81 6.40 30.24
N ALA A 104 -4.49 7.40 29.65
CA ALA A 104 -5.93 7.57 29.76
C ALA A 104 -6.72 6.75 28.73
N LEU A 105 -6.04 6.12 27.76
CA LEU A 105 -6.67 5.18 26.83
C LEU A 105 -7.06 3.89 27.58
N ALA A 106 -8.32 3.48 27.44
CA ALA A 106 -8.78 2.21 28.02
C ALA A 106 -7.99 1.04 27.40
N PRO A 107 -7.32 0.18 28.19
CA PRO A 107 -6.34 -0.79 27.66
C PRO A 107 -6.84 -1.74 26.57
N GLU A 108 -8.13 -2.10 26.61
CA GLU A 108 -8.76 -3.02 25.66
C GLU A 108 -9.53 -2.32 24.52
N SER A 109 -9.46 -0.98 24.45
CA SER A 109 -10.14 -0.22 23.40
C SER A 109 -9.46 -0.40 22.03
N LEU A 110 -10.19 -0.11 20.95
CA LEU A 110 -9.63 -0.15 19.61
C LEU A 110 -8.53 0.90 19.44
N GLU A 111 -8.74 2.08 20.00
CA GLU A 111 -7.82 3.22 19.99
C GLU A 111 -6.50 2.85 20.71
N ALA A 112 -6.57 2.21 21.88
CA ALA A 112 -5.36 1.74 22.58
C ALA A 112 -4.57 0.72 21.75
N ARG A 113 -5.27 -0.19 21.05
CA ARG A 113 -4.64 -1.18 20.17
C ARG A 113 -4.00 -0.53 18.94
N VAL A 114 -4.69 0.41 18.29
CA VAL A 114 -4.19 1.18 17.14
C VAL A 114 -2.98 1.99 17.53
N HIS A 115 -3.05 2.76 18.63
CA HIS A 115 -1.93 3.53 19.16
C HIS A 115 -0.69 2.66 19.43
N LYS A 116 -0.88 1.48 20.05
CA LYS A 116 0.23 0.55 20.34
C LYS A 116 0.92 0.05 19.08
N VAL A 117 0.17 -0.32 18.05
CA VAL A 117 0.78 -0.82 16.80
C VAL A 117 1.44 0.30 16.01
N GLU A 118 0.86 1.50 15.96
CA GLU A 118 1.46 2.65 15.28
C GLU A 118 2.75 3.09 15.95
N ARG A 119 2.73 3.27 17.28
CA ARG A 119 3.93 3.66 18.02
C ARG A 119 5.10 2.70 17.78
N ARG A 120 4.81 1.40 17.68
CA ARG A 120 5.81 0.39 17.36
C ARG A 120 6.31 0.52 15.93
N ALA A 121 5.41 0.58 14.95
CA ALA A 121 5.77 0.71 13.52
C ALA A 121 6.62 1.96 13.27
N PHE A 122 6.16 3.11 13.78
CA PHE A 122 6.87 4.38 13.70
C PHE A 122 8.25 4.32 14.37
N GLY A 123 8.35 3.76 15.58
CA GLY A 123 9.63 3.58 16.27
C GLY A 123 10.63 2.74 15.47
N THR A 124 10.18 1.66 14.85
CA THR A 124 11.04 0.82 13.99
C THR A 124 11.44 1.53 12.69
N LEU A 125 10.56 2.35 12.11
CA LEU A 125 10.84 3.15 10.92
C LEU A 125 11.91 4.21 11.19
N LEU A 126 11.82 4.93 12.32
CA LEU A 126 12.85 5.87 12.74
C LEU A 126 14.20 5.18 12.96
N ASN A 127 14.20 4.00 13.58
CA ASN A 127 15.42 3.22 13.74
C ASN A 127 16.02 2.81 12.39
N TYR A 128 15.20 2.40 11.42
CA TYR A 128 15.64 2.12 10.05
C TYR A 128 16.30 3.34 9.40
N TYR A 129 15.70 4.53 9.47
CA TYR A 129 16.29 5.74 8.90
C TYR A 129 17.64 6.07 9.54
N ARG A 130 17.72 6.01 10.88
CA ARG A 130 18.98 6.22 11.61
C ARG A 130 20.06 5.23 11.17
N ARG A 131 19.73 3.93 11.07
CA ARG A 131 20.69 2.89 10.67
C ARG A 131 21.11 3.03 9.21
N SER A 132 20.21 3.41 8.32
CA SER A 132 20.50 3.51 6.87
C SER A 132 21.58 4.55 6.53
N MET A 133 21.77 5.55 7.40
CA MET A 133 22.77 6.61 7.19
C MET A 133 24.18 6.18 7.61
N ASP A 134 24.30 5.55 8.77
CA ASP A 134 25.59 5.37 9.47
C ASP A 134 25.87 3.91 9.93
N GLY A 135 24.89 3.01 9.83
CA GLY A 135 25.03 1.61 10.21
C GLY A 135 25.80 0.77 9.18
N ASP A 136 26.39 -0.32 9.64
CA ASP A 136 26.90 -1.37 8.76
C ASP A 136 25.75 -2.07 8.01
N PHE A 137 26.06 -2.74 6.90
CA PHE A 137 25.02 -3.36 6.07
C PHE A 137 24.15 -4.38 6.84
N PRO A 138 24.70 -5.30 7.66
CA PRO A 138 23.87 -6.23 8.43
C PRO A 138 22.90 -5.54 9.40
N SER A 139 23.31 -4.47 10.08
CA SER A 139 22.42 -3.74 10.99
C SER A 139 21.31 -3.00 10.25
N VAL A 140 21.57 -2.49 9.04
CA VAL A 140 20.53 -1.91 8.18
C VAL A 140 19.53 -2.97 7.73
N VAL A 141 20.00 -4.14 7.30
CA VAL A 141 19.13 -5.25 6.92
C VAL A 141 18.24 -5.67 8.08
N GLN A 142 18.80 -5.81 9.28
CA GLN A 142 18.02 -6.15 10.46
C GLN A 142 16.96 -5.07 10.78
N ALA A 143 17.31 -3.79 10.65
CA ALA A 143 16.35 -2.71 10.85
C ALA A 143 15.20 -2.74 9.82
N VAL A 144 15.47 -3.10 8.56
CA VAL A 144 14.42 -3.34 7.55
C VAL A 144 13.50 -4.48 7.97
N LYS A 145 14.06 -5.60 8.46
CA LYS A 145 13.26 -6.74 8.93
C LYS A 145 12.38 -6.37 10.12
N ASP A 146 12.94 -5.63 11.09
CA ASP A 146 12.21 -5.20 12.29
C ASP A 146 11.06 -4.25 11.93
N PHE A 147 11.30 -3.32 11.01
CA PHE A 147 10.25 -2.46 10.46
C PHE A 147 9.17 -3.28 9.74
N ALA A 148 9.56 -4.17 8.82
CA ALA A 148 8.62 -5.01 8.08
C ALA A 148 7.75 -5.90 9.02
N ARG A 149 8.31 -6.39 10.13
CA ARG A 149 7.54 -7.13 11.15
C ARG A 149 6.54 -6.24 11.88
N ALA A 150 6.96 -5.05 12.28
CA ALA A 150 6.07 -4.11 12.97
C ALA A 150 4.94 -3.66 12.03
N ASP A 151 5.27 -3.37 10.78
CA ASP A 151 4.30 -2.99 9.75
C ASP A 151 3.34 -4.13 9.40
N ALA A 152 3.82 -5.38 9.33
CA ALA A 152 2.95 -6.55 9.15
C ALA A 152 1.89 -6.70 10.26
N VAL A 153 2.25 -6.40 11.52
CA VAL A 153 1.29 -6.41 12.63
C VAL A 153 0.25 -5.29 12.47
N ARG A 154 0.70 -4.10 12.06
CA ARG A 154 -0.18 -2.96 11.75
C ARG A 154 -1.16 -3.30 10.63
N ILE A 155 -0.66 -3.78 9.48
CA ILE A 155 -1.48 -4.18 8.32
C ILE A 155 -2.51 -5.22 8.73
N LYS A 156 -2.12 -6.24 9.50
CA LYS A 156 -3.07 -7.27 9.95
C LYS A 156 -4.19 -6.72 10.84
N LEU A 157 -3.90 -5.75 11.71
CA LEU A 157 -4.93 -5.09 12.50
C LEU A 157 -5.88 -4.28 11.61
N ARG A 158 -5.31 -3.48 10.71
CA ARG A 158 -6.04 -2.66 9.74
C ARG A 158 -6.95 -3.50 8.85
N ASP A 159 -6.44 -4.58 8.27
CA ASP A 159 -7.18 -5.51 7.42
C ASP A 159 -8.35 -6.17 8.16
N ALA A 160 -8.14 -6.60 9.42
CA ALA A 160 -9.20 -7.21 10.22
C ALA A 160 -10.31 -6.20 10.58
N MET A 161 -9.95 -4.96 10.88
CA MET A 161 -10.93 -3.89 11.16
C MET A 161 -11.75 -3.56 9.91
N ARG A 162 -11.08 -3.41 8.77
CA ARG A 162 -11.73 -3.10 7.49
C ARG A 162 -12.57 -4.25 6.97
N ALA A 163 -12.13 -5.50 7.13
CA ALA A 163 -12.91 -6.70 6.78
C ALA A 163 -14.28 -6.72 7.48
N ARG A 164 -14.32 -6.43 8.79
CA ARG A 164 -15.57 -6.38 9.56
C ARG A 164 -16.50 -5.26 9.09
N ALA A 165 -15.95 -4.08 8.81
CA ALA A 165 -16.74 -2.95 8.32
C ALA A 165 -17.34 -3.25 6.94
N VAL A 166 -16.53 -3.77 6.01
CA VAL A 166 -16.95 -4.19 4.67
C VAL A 166 -18.00 -5.31 4.73
N ALA A 167 -17.84 -6.30 5.61
CA ALA A 167 -18.79 -7.40 5.76
C ALA A 167 -20.19 -6.91 6.16
N ARG A 168 -20.30 -5.87 7.01
CA ARG A 168 -21.58 -5.25 7.36
C ARG A 168 -22.25 -4.60 6.15
N LEU A 169 -21.49 -3.91 5.30
CA LEU A 169 -22.00 -3.32 4.07
C LEU A 169 -22.42 -4.38 3.04
N ALA A 170 -21.68 -5.49 2.95
CA ALA A 170 -21.98 -6.59 2.04
C ALA A 170 -23.33 -7.29 2.30
N ARG A 171 -23.95 -7.07 3.47
CA ARG A 171 -25.33 -7.51 3.79
C ARG A 171 -26.40 -6.61 3.14
N ARG A 172 -26.08 -5.35 2.87
CA ARG A 172 -27.00 -4.35 2.29
C ARG A 172 -27.06 -4.41 0.76
N THR A 173 -26.03 -4.98 0.11
CA THR A 173 -25.90 -4.95 -1.35
C THR A 173 -25.50 -6.30 -1.95
N GLY A 174 -26.03 -6.57 -3.14
CA GLY A 174 -25.73 -7.78 -3.91
C GLY A 174 -24.36 -7.75 -4.57
N ARG A 175 -23.88 -6.55 -4.94
CA ARG A 175 -22.66 -6.31 -5.73
C ARG A 175 -21.81 -5.17 -5.12
N LEU A 176 -20.74 -5.54 -4.44
CA LEU A 176 -19.83 -4.63 -3.74
C LEU A 176 -18.44 -4.65 -4.39
N TYR A 177 -17.90 -3.48 -4.72
CA TYR A 177 -16.50 -3.31 -5.08
C TYR A 177 -15.74 -2.74 -3.87
N VAL A 178 -14.54 -3.26 -3.59
CA VAL A 178 -13.72 -2.85 -2.44
C VAL A 178 -12.32 -2.57 -2.92
N GLU A 179 -11.84 -1.35 -2.74
CA GLU A 179 -10.46 -0.97 -3.03
C GLU A 179 -9.50 -1.53 -1.98
N ALA A 180 -8.37 -2.06 -2.41
CA ALA A 180 -7.30 -2.49 -1.53
C ALA A 180 -5.93 -2.31 -2.17
N GLY A 181 -4.98 -1.73 -1.45
CA GLY A 181 -3.56 -1.77 -1.81
C GLY A 181 -3.01 -3.20 -1.86
N TYR A 182 -1.96 -3.44 -2.67
CA TYR A 182 -1.34 -4.77 -2.80
C TYR A 182 -0.86 -5.41 -1.49
N ILE A 183 -0.56 -4.61 -0.47
CA ILE A 183 -0.09 -5.08 0.83
C ILE A 183 -1.21 -5.65 1.71
N HIS A 184 -2.47 -5.29 1.44
CA HIS A 184 -3.65 -5.67 2.21
C HIS A 184 -4.18 -7.07 1.86
N TRP A 185 -3.28 -8.02 1.56
CA TRP A 185 -3.69 -9.38 1.17
C TRP A 185 -4.43 -10.12 2.29
N ALA A 186 -4.19 -9.78 3.56
CA ALA A 186 -4.92 -10.40 4.67
C ALA A 186 -6.39 -9.99 4.70
N LEU A 187 -6.75 -8.81 4.18
CA LEU A 187 -8.14 -8.36 4.01
C LEU A 187 -8.96 -9.37 3.20
N TYR A 188 -8.39 -9.99 2.16
CA TYR A 188 -9.08 -11.05 1.41
C TYR A 188 -9.43 -12.23 2.32
N THR A 189 -8.49 -12.68 3.13
CA THR A 189 -8.68 -13.84 4.00
C THR A 189 -9.60 -13.54 5.18
N ASP A 190 -9.55 -12.33 5.73
CA ASP A 190 -10.35 -11.93 6.87
C ASP A 190 -11.78 -11.59 6.43
N LEU A 191 -11.96 -10.91 5.31
CA LEU A 191 -13.30 -10.65 4.75
C LEU A 191 -14.05 -11.95 4.44
N ARG A 192 -13.35 -12.96 3.90
CA ARG A 192 -13.94 -14.30 3.67
C ARG A 192 -14.42 -14.99 4.94
N LYS A 193 -13.88 -14.66 6.12
CA LYS A 193 -14.35 -15.21 7.41
C LYS A 193 -15.54 -14.43 7.98
N GLU A 194 -15.63 -13.14 7.65
CA GLU A 194 -16.64 -12.21 8.19
C GLU A 194 -17.95 -12.22 7.38
N VAL A 195 -17.93 -12.62 6.10
CA VAL A 195 -19.14 -12.72 5.27
C VAL A 195 -19.82 -14.08 5.40
N GLU A 196 -21.14 -14.10 5.25
CA GLU A 196 -21.96 -15.32 5.35
C GLU A 196 -21.63 -16.35 4.26
N ASP A 197 -21.34 -15.89 3.04
CA ASP A 197 -20.93 -16.75 1.92
C ASP A 197 -19.54 -16.33 1.40
N PRO A 198 -18.47 -17.05 1.79
CA PRO A 198 -17.11 -16.78 1.34
C PRO A 198 -16.92 -16.93 -0.17
N SER A 199 -17.79 -17.65 -0.88
CA SER A 199 -17.70 -17.83 -2.34
C SER A 199 -18.02 -16.54 -3.12
N ARG A 200 -18.72 -15.59 -2.47
CA ARG A 200 -19.02 -14.27 -3.04
C ARG A 200 -17.77 -13.39 -3.16
N VAL A 201 -16.72 -13.63 -2.38
CA VAL A 201 -15.50 -12.80 -2.36
C VAL A 201 -14.53 -13.22 -3.45
N ARG A 202 -14.21 -12.30 -4.36
CA ARG A 202 -13.26 -12.48 -5.47
C ARG A 202 -12.15 -11.45 -5.39
N ALA A 203 -10.90 -11.91 -5.46
CA ALA A 203 -9.75 -11.04 -5.60
C ALA A 203 -9.54 -10.70 -7.08
N LEU A 204 -9.44 -9.42 -7.39
CA LEU A 204 -9.18 -8.90 -8.74
C LEU A 204 -7.91 -8.06 -8.75
N TRP A 205 -7.25 -7.99 -9.91
CA TRP A 205 -6.05 -7.20 -10.13
C TRP A 205 -6.25 -6.39 -11.41
N PRO A 206 -6.61 -5.10 -11.31
CA PRO A 206 -6.98 -4.29 -12.47
C PRO A 206 -5.91 -4.27 -13.57
N LEU A 207 -4.63 -4.36 -13.21
CA LEU A 207 -3.50 -4.37 -14.15
C LEU A 207 -2.91 -5.77 -14.42
N GLU A 208 -3.62 -6.86 -14.10
CA GLU A 208 -3.10 -8.24 -14.19
C GLU A 208 -2.53 -8.57 -15.57
N ALA A 209 -3.26 -8.24 -16.64
CA ALA A 209 -2.84 -8.56 -18.00
C ALA A 209 -1.49 -7.94 -18.35
N LEU A 210 -1.28 -6.69 -17.93
CA LEU A 210 -0.03 -5.97 -18.18
C LEU A 210 1.09 -6.48 -17.26
N ALA A 211 0.81 -6.66 -15.97
CA ALA A 211 1.78 -7.20 -15.02
C ALA A 211 2.29 -8.59 -15.45
N ARG A 212 1.40 -9.45 -15.98
CA ARG A 212 1.78 -10.78 -16.49
C ARG A 212 2.73 -10.69 -17.68
N ARG A 213 2.49 -9.77 -18.62
CA ARG A 213 3.39 -9.54 -19.75
C ARG A 213 4.76 -9.03 -19.30
N LEU A 214 4.80 -8.22 -18.24
CA LEU A 214 6.04 -7.65 -17.74
C LEU A 214 6.84 -8.64 -16.88
N VAL A 215 6.24 -9.20 -15.84
CA VAL A 215 6.96 -9.96 -14.82
C VAL A 215 6.48 -11.40 -14.68
N GLY A 216 5.50 -11.84 -15.48
CA GLY A 216 4.91 -13.19 -15.39
C GLY A 216 4.05 -13.41 -14.16
N LYS A 217 3.64 -12.33 -13.46
CA LYS A 217 2.86 -12.35 -12.22
C LYS A 217 1.65 -11.42 -12.33
N LYS A 218 0.66 -11.56 -11.43
CA LYS A 218 -0.56 -10.76 -11.42
C LYS A 218 -0.33 -9.29 -11.04
N GLN A 219 0.76 -9.02 -10.35
CA GLN A 219 1.18 -7.71 -9.88
C GLN A 219 2.71 -7.70 -9.75
N VAL A 220 3.29 -6.51 -9.66
CA VAL A 220 4.69 -6.34 -9.24
C VAL A 220 4.68 -6.15 -7.73
N LEU A 221 5.41 -6.98 -7.00
CA LEU A 221 5.67 -6.78 -5.58
C LEU A 221 7.15 -6.52 -5.39
N GLY A 222 7.48 -5.42 -4.72
CA GLY A 222 8.84 -5.14 -4.31
C GLY A 222 9.34 -6.20 -3.32
N PRO A 223 10.66 -6.38 -3.17
CA PRO A 223 11.22 -7.27 -2.17
C PRO A 223 10.80 -6.90 -0.74
N GLY A 224 10.58 -5.61 -0.47
CA GLY A 224 10.06 -5.11 0.81
C GLY A 224 8.60 -5.56 1.04
N ASP A 225 7.72 -5.38 0.05
CA ASP A 225 6.33 -5.82 0.14
C ASP A 225 6.23 -7.33 0.32
N LEU A 226 7.06 -8.10 -0.40
CA LEU A 226 7.15 -9.55 -0.24
C LEU A 226 7.58 -9.93 1.18
N LEU A 227 8.58 -9.24 1.73
CA LEU A 227 9.05 -9.47 3.11
C LEU A 227 7.93 -9.19 4.12
N THR A 228 7.26 -8.05 4.01
CA THR A 228 6.16 -7.66 4.90
C THR A 228 5.00 -8.65 4.79
N LEU A 229 4.57 -9.03 3.57
CA LEU A 229 3.54 -10.05 3.36
C LEU A 229 3.93 -11.41 3.96
N CYS A 230 5.19 -11.83 3.84
CA CYS A 230 5.66 -13.03 4.51
C CYS A 230 5.47 -12.93 6.03
N TYR A 231 5.75 -11.79 6.66
CA TYR A 231 5.49 -11.60 8.09
C TYR A 231 4.00 -11.51 8.45
N VAL A 232 3.14 -11.00 7.56
CA VAL A 232 1.69 -10.99 7.77
C VAL A 232 1.15 -12.41 7.94
N PHE A 233 1.57 -13.35 7.08
CA PHE A 233 1.11 -14.74 7.10
C PHE A 233 1.95 -15.66 7.98
N HIS A 234 3.23 -15.32 8.19
CA HIS A 234 4.19 -16.10 8.96
C HIS A 234 4.99 -15.19 9.92
N PRO A 235 4.42 -14.74 11.04
CA PRO A 235 5.04 -13.73 11.92
C PRO A 235 6.37 -14.14 12.55
N ARG A 236 6.64 -15.45 12.62
CA ARG A 236 7.90 -16.02 13.14
C ARG A 236 8.86 -16.45 12.04
N TRP A 237 8.63 -16.03 10.79
CA TRP A 237 9.49 -16.38 9.68
C TRP A 237 10.89 -15.78 9.86
N GLU A 238 11.92 -16.58 9.66
CA GLU A 238 13.32 -16.17 9.83
C GLU A 238 14.20 -16.88 8.80
N GLY A 239 15.45 -16.43 8.71
CA GLY A 239 16.50 -17.08 7.94
C GLY A 239 16.93 -16.32 6.69
N ALA A 240 17.86 -16.92 5.94
CA ALA A 240 18.60 -16.29 4.85
C ALA A 240 17.69 -15.64 3.78
N LYS A 241 16.49 -16.18 3.56
CA LYS A 241 15.57 -15.60 2.58
C LYS A 241 14.95 -14.28 3.04
N ALA A 242 14.68 -14.12 4.34
CA ALA A 242 14.21 -12.85 4.90
C ALA A 242 15.32 -11.79 4.79
N ASP A 243 16.56 -12.18 5.08
CA ASP A 243 17.73 -11.30 4.95
C ASP A 243 17.95 -10.87 3.50
N GLU A 244 17.81 -11.80 2.54
CA GLU A 244 17.92 -11.48 1.12
C GLU A 244 16.82 -10.52 0.64
N LEU A 245 15.56 -10.72 1.05
CA LEU A 245 14.48 -9.80 0.69
C LEU A 245 14.69 -8.40 1.28
N ALA A 246 15.12 -8.33 2.55
CA ALA A 246 15.46 -7.07 3.20
C ALA A 246 16.65 -6.37 2.53
N ALA A 247 17.70 -7.12 2.18
CA ALA A 247 18.84 -6.60 1.43
C ALA A 247 18.44 -6.08 0.03
N LYS A 248 17.58 -6.81 -0.68
CA LYS A 248 17.07 -6.41 -1.99
C LYS A 248 16.17 -5.18 -1.93
N SER A 249 15.37 -5.02 -0.87
CA SER A 249 14.47 -3.87 -0.75
C SER A 249 15.24 -2.56 -0.68
N LEU A 250 16.41 -2.55 -0.02
CA LEU A 250 17.32 -1.41 0.04
C LEU A 250 17.79 -0.95 -1.35
N ILE A 251 18.11 -1.90 -2.23
CA ILE A 251 18.51 -1.58 -3.61
C ILE A 251 17.29 -1.18 -4.43
N TYR A 252 16.21 -1.95 -4.33
CA TYR A 252 14.98 -1.76 -5.10
C TYR A 252 14.40 -0.36 -4.92
N VAL A 253 14.25 0.10 -3.67
CA VAL A 253 13.68 1.42 -3.39
C VAL A 253 14.52 2.54 -4.00
N LYS A 254 15.84 2.36 -4.17
CA LYS A 254 16.71 3.36 -4.81
C LYS A 254 16.60 3.40 -6.34
N LEU A 255 16.00 2.38 -6.96
CA LEU A 255 15.82 2.32 -8.41
C LEU A 255 14.48 2.92 -8.87
N LEU A 256 13.52 3.08 -7.97
CA LEU A 256 12.19 3.60 -8.29
C LEU A 256 12.21 5.11 -8.53
N GLU A 257 11.39 5.56 -9.48
CA GLU A 257 11.02 6.97 -9.63
C GLU A 257 10.32 7.47 -8.36
N LYS A 258 10.64 8.71 -7.99
CA LYS A 258 10.14 9.36 -6.75
C LYS A 258 8.97 10.28 -7.01
N LYS A 259 8.82 10.73 -8.25
CA LYS A 259 7.72 11.59 -8.65
C LYS A 259 6.54 10.75 -9.13
N GLU A 260 5.35 11.30 -8.92
CA GLU A 260 4.16 10.80 -9.58
C GLU A 260 4.31 10.94 -11.10
N MET A 261 3.93 9.89 -11.84
CA MET A 261 3.99 9.82 -13.29
C MET A 261 2.59 9.69 -13.84
N ALA A 262 2.25 10.55 -14.81
CA ALA A 262 1.00 10.44 -15.55
C ALA A 262 1.18 9.55 -16.79
N PRO A 263 0.15 8.76 -17.17
CA PRO A 263 0.10 8.08 -18.45
C PRO A 263 0.36 9.04 -19.62
N GLY A 264 1.18 8.58 -20.56
CA GLY A 264 1.49 9.32 -21.79
C GLY A 264 1.66 8.33 -22.93
N ARG A 265 2.85 8.31 -23.57
CA ARG A 265 3.20 7.26 -24.55
C ARG A 265 3.18 5.86 -23.92
N ILE A 266 3.65 5.76 -22.69
CA ILE A 266 3.54 4.56 -21.88
C ILE A 266 2.24 4.66 -21.08
N ARG A 267 1.35 3.67 -21.24
CA ARG A 267 0.03 3.67 -20.58
C ARG A 267 0.10 3.46 -19.06
N ALA A 268 1.10 2.72 -18.58
CA ALA A 268 1.28 2.37 -17.17
C ALA A 268 2.72 2.63 -16.69
N PRO A 269 3.18 3.91 -16.71
CA PRO A 269 4.57 4.25 -16.42
C PRO A 269 5.07 3.73 -15.06
N HIS A 270 4.25 3.74 -14.01
CA HIS A 270 4.66 3.23 -12.70
C HIS A 270 4.86 1.72 -12.71
N LEU A 271 3.91 0.95 -13.26
CA LEU A 271 4.06 -0.50 -13.37
C LEU A 271 5.31 -0.88 -14.19
N TRP A 272 5.63 -0.11 -15.23
CA TRP A 272 6.86 -0.32 -16.01
C TRP A 272 8.12 -0.03 -15.20
N ASP A 273 8.16 1.06 -14.45
CA ASP A 273 9.29 1.42 -13.58
C ASP A 273 9.52 0.37 -12.49
N GLU A 274 8.45 -0.02 -11.79
CA GLU A 274 8.46 -1.06 -10.76
C GLU A 274 8.90 -2.42 -11.35
N ALA A 275 8.35 -2.82 -12.49
CA ALA A 275 8.75 -4.06 -13.17
C ALA A 275 10.23 -4.03 -13.58
N ARG A 276 10.73 -2.89 -14.05
CA ARG A 276 12.13 -2.72 -14.44
C ARG A 276 13.05 -2.82 -13.23
N ALA A 277 12.74 -2.12 -12.14
CA ALA A 277 13.48 -2.20 -10.89
C ALA A 277 13.46 -3.63 -10.32
N TRP A 278 12.29 -4.29 -10.35
CA TRP A 278 12.12 -5.66 -9.88
C TRP A 278 13.01 -6.64 -10.65
N ARG A 279 13.03 -6.56 -11.99
CA ARG A 279 13.90 -7.42 -12.83
C ARG A 279 15.38 -7.20 -12.54
N ALA A 280 15.78 -5.95 -12.23
CA ALA A 280 17.18 -5.62 -11.93
C ALA A 280 17.63 -6.19 -10.57
N VAL A 281 16.79 -6.17 -9.54
CA VAL A 281 17.15 -6.66 -8.20
C VAL A 281 16.90 -8.14 -7.99
N ARG A 282 15.98 -8.75 -8.77
CA ARG A 282 15.64 -10.18 -8.67
C ARG A 282 16.86 -11.12 -8.64
N PRO A 283 17.88 -10.99 -9.52
CA PRO A 283 19.01 -11.91 -9.56
C PRO A 283 20.08 -11.65 -8.49
N LEU A 284 20.01 -10.55 -7.74
CA LEU A 284 20.97 -10.25 -6.68
C LEU A 284 20.80 -11.25 -5.53
N GLY A 285 21.84 -11.60 -4.81
CA GLY A 285 21.78 -12.25 -3.50
C GLY A 285 22.12 -11.24 -2.39
N TYR A 286 22.22 -11.74 -1.16
CA TYR A 286 22.57 -10.92 0.00
C TYR A 286 23.94 -10.24 -0.17
N GLU A 287 24.96 -11.01 -0.57
CA GLU A 287 26.32 -10.49 -0.74
C GLU A 287 26.42 -9.47 -1.87
N GLU A 288 25.74 -9.67 -3.00
CA GLU A 288 25.73 -8.66 -4.06
C GLU A 288 25.05 -7.36 -3.62
N CYS A 289 23.96 -7.45 -2.84
CA CYS A 289 23.35 -6.27 -2.24
C CYS A 289 24.29 -5.57 -1.25
N ARG A 290 25.06 -6.33 -0.45
CA ARG A 290 26.06 -5.78 0.48
C ARG A 290 27.15 -5.01 -0.26
N LEU A 291 27.65 -5.55 -1.38
CA LEU A 291 28.67 -4.91 -2.20
C LEU A 291 28.14 -3.66 -2.91
N LEU A 292 26.88 -3.66 -3.34
CA LEU A 292 26.23 -2.53 -4.01
C LEU A 292 25.86 -1.40 -3.05
N TRP A 293 25.54 -1.72 -1.80
CA TRP A 293 24.96 -0.76 -0.86
C TRP A 293 25.77 0.54 -0.68
N PRO A 294 27.11 0.52 -0.52
CA PRO A 294 27.90 1.74 -0.37
C PRO A 294 27.76 2.70 -1.57
N GLU A 295 27.63 2.17 -2.79
CA GLU A 295 27.45 2.96 -4.01
C GLU A 295 26.01 3.49 -4.16
N VAL A 296 25.02 2.77 -3.63
CA VAL A 296 23.59 3.03 -3.88
C VAL A 296 22.94 3.85 -2.75
N ARG A 297 23.39 3.73 -1.50
CA ARG A 297 22.72 4.31 -0.31
C ARG A 297 22.49 5.82 -0.37
N ARG A 298 23.43 6.57 -0.94
CA ARG A 298 23.39 8.04 -1.07
C ARG A 298 23.22 8.50 -2.53
N ALA A 299 23.04 7.57 -3.46
CA ALA A 299 22.89 7.87 -4.87
C ALA A 299 21.49 8.40 -5.18
N SER A 300 21.40 9.28 -6.18
CA SER A 300 20.15 9.55 -6.89
C SER A 300 19.67 8.32 -7.65
N THR A 301 18.39 8.29 -8.04
CA THR A 301 17.82 7.16 -8.82
C THR A 301 18.65 6.85 -10.08
N ALA A 302 19.09 7.88 -10.81
CA ALA A 302 19.92 7.71 -12.01
C ALA A 302 21.31 7.12 -11.69
N GLN A 303 21.95 7.59 -10.62
CA GLN A 303 23.25 7.07 -10.18
C GLN A 303 23.13 5.62 -9.69
N ALA A 304 22.08 5.29 -8.93
CA ALA A 304 21.80 3.93 -8.48
C ALA A 304 21.59 2.98 -9.67
N TRP A 305 20.84 3.40 -10.70
CA TRP A 305 20.69 2.64 -11.94
C TRP A 305 22.03 2.36 -12.64
N LYS A 306 22.91 3.36 -12.71
CA LYS A 306 24.24 3.21 -13.30
C LYS A 306 25.10 2.20 -12.52
N ALA A 307 25.09 2.29 -11.18
CA ALA A 307 25.83 1.37 -10.32
C ALA A 307 25.35 -0.09 -10.48
N VAL A 308 24.03 -0.31 -10.41
CA VAL A 308 23.44 -1.65 -10.54
C VAL A 308 23.69 -2.25 -11.92
N ARG A 309 23.55 -1.48 -13.01
CA ARG A 309 23.83 -1.97 -14.38
C ARG A 309 25.27 -2.41 -14.55
N ARG A 310 26.22 -1.54 -14.17
CA ARG A 310 27.66 -1.84 -14.21
C ARG A 310 28.01 -3.09 -13.38
N PHE A 311 27.35 -3.28 -12.24
CA PHE A 311 27.54 -4.47 -11.42
C PHE A 311 27.02 -5.74 -12.13
N LEU A 312 25.82 -5.68 -12.71
CA LEU A 312 25.23 -6.81 -13.44
C LEU A 312 25.99 -7.17 -14.73
N GLU A 313 26.57 -6.19 -15.42
CA GLU A 313 27.42 -6.40 -16.59
C GLU A 313 28.72 -7.14 -16.22
N ARG A 314 29.40 -6.69 -15.16
CA ARG A 314 30.63 -7.35 -14.65
C ARG A 314 30.41 -8.78 -14.14
N ARG A 315 29.18 -9.15 -13.79
CA ARG A 315 28.82 -10.50 -13.34
C ARG A 315 28.62 -11.48 -14.51
N LYS A 316 28.33 -10.96 -15.71
CA LYS A 316 28.06 -11.77 -16.91
C LYS A 316 29.30 -12.07 -17.74
N GLY A 317 30.35 -11.25 -17.62
CA GLY A 317 31.68 -11.50 -18.17
C GLY A 317 32.54 -12.24 -17.16
#